data_AF-A0A242LGW6-F1
#
_entry.id   AF-A0A242LGW6-F1
#
_cell.length_a   1.000
_cell.length_b   1.000
_cell.length_c   1.000
_cell.angle_alpha   90.00
_cell.angle_beta   90.00
_cell.angle_gamma   90.00
#
_symmetry.space_group_name_H-M   'P 1'
#
loop_
_entity.id
_entity.type
_entity.pdbx_description
1 polymer ?
#
loop_
_entity_poly.entity_id
_entity_poly.type
_entity_poly.pdbx_seq_one_letter_code
_entity_poly.pdbx_strand_id
1 'polypeptide(L)' 'MLIELVLVLTVFTYGSNFILSLILRTKEKIQGIEKLSIFFGVNMTILLLDGVFLFIGKAISDSGVAVLE' A
#
# COMPACT_ATOMS: atom_id res chain seq x y z
N MET A 1 11.03 -11.62 -9.00
CA MET A 1 9.73 -11.67 -8.31
C MET A 1 9.65 -10.78 -7.07
N LEU A 2 10.35 -11.07 -5.96
CA LEU A 2 10.14 -10.35 -4.70
C LEU A 2 10.55 -8.86 -4.78
N ILE A 3 11.64 -8.54 -5.50
CA ILE A 3 12.07 -7.16 -5.77
C ILE A 3 11.06 -6.40 -6.64
N GLU A 4 10.54 -7.01 -7.70
CA GLU A 4 9.53 -6.40 -8.57
C GLU A 4 8.24 -6.13 -7.80
N LEU A 5 7.84 -7.06 -6.92
CA LEU A 5 6.71 -6.88 -6.02
C LEU A 5 6.93 -5.68 -5.09
N VAL A 6 8.11 -5.58 -4.47
CA VAL A 6 8.46 -4.42 -3.61
C VAL A 6 8.41 -3.11 -4.40
N LEU A 7 8.90 -3.08 -5.64
CA LEU A 7 8.81 -1.89 -6.50
C LEU A 7 7.37 -1.51 -6.80
N VAL A 8 6.51 -2.47 -7.16
CA VAL A 8 5.09 -2.25 -7.42
C VAL A 8 4.38 -1.71 -6.18
N LEU A 9 4.62 -2.33 -5.01
CA LEU A 9 4.04 -1.88 -3.73
C LEU A 9 4.53 -0.48 -3.36
N THR A 10 5.81 -0.17 -3.59
CA THR A 10 6.37 1.16 -3.35
C THR A 10 5.67 2.22 -4.21
N VAL A 11 5.50 1.95 -5.51
CA VAL A 11 4.77 2.84 -6.43
C VAL A 11 3.30 2.97 -6.01
N PHE A 12 2.65 1.87 -5.63
CA PHE A 12 1.27 1.86 -5.16
C PHE A 12 1.10 2.71 -3.89
N THR A 13 2.00 2.58 -2.93
CA THR A 13 1.97 3.29 -1.65
C THR A 13 2.17 4.80 -1.83
N TYR A 14 3.21 5.22 -2.55
CA TYR A 14 3.44 6.64 -2.81
C TYR A 14 2.41 7.23 -3.76
N GLY A 15 1.97 6.47 -4.76
CA GLY A 15 0.92 6.88 -5.70
C GLY A 15 -0.42 7.13 -5.00
N SER A 16 -0.84 6.22 -4.12
CA SER A 16 -2.06 6.36 -3.34
C SER A 16 -2.00 7.56 -2.39
N ASN A 17 -0.86 7.79 -1.73
CA ASN A 17 -0.62 8.98 -0.91
C ASN A 17 -0.65 10.28 -1.73
N PHE A 18 -0.12 10.27 -2.95
CA PHE A 18 -0.18 11.41 -3.87
C PHE A 18 -1.62 11.72 -4.30
N ILE A 19 -2.39 10.71 -4.72
CA ILE A 19 -3.81 10.85 -5.08
C ILE A 19 -4.62 11.37 -3.89
N LEU A 20 -4.38 10.83 -2.70
CA LEU A 20 -5.02 11.31 -1.48
C LEU A 20 -4.75 12.79 -1.23
N SER A 21 -3.52 13.22 -1.41
CA SER A 21 -3.13 14.63 -1.29
C SER A 21 -3.87 15.52 -2.28
N LEU A 22 -4.02 15.09 -3.54
CA LEU A 22 -4.81 15.82 -4.54
C LEU A 22 -6.28 15.92 -4.15
N ILE A 23 -6.90 14.81 -3.73
CA ILE A 23 -8.31 14.77 -3.31
C ILE A 23 -8.55 15.70 -2.12
N LEU A 24 -7.69 15.62 -1.09
CA LEU A 24 -7.80 16.45 0.10
C LEU A 24 -7.57 17.94 -0.18
N ARG A 25 -6.77 18.28 -1.19
CA ARG A 25 -6.59 19.68 -1.63
C ARG A 25 -7.80 20.22 -2.40
N THR A 26 -8.57 19.36 -3.05
CA THR A 26 -9.76 19.76 -3.81
C THR A 26 -10.98 20.01 -2.91
N LYS A 27 -10.93 19.53 -1.66
CA LYS A 27 -12.00 19.69 -0.67
C LYS A 27 -11.78 20.96 0.15
N GLU A 28 -12.49 22.04 -0.17
CA GLU A 28 -12.37 23.33 0.55
C GLU A 28 -12.85 23.30 2.01
N LYS A 29 -13.76 22.37 2.37
CA LYS A 29 -14.43 22.34 3.69
C LYS A 29 -14.15 21.07 4.52
N ILE A 30 -12.92 20.54 4.48
CA ILE A 30 -12.53 19.44 5.38
C ILE A 30 -11.95 20.01 6.69
N GLN A 31 -12.48 19.56 7.82
CA GLN A 31 -11.95 19.91 9.14
C GLN A 31 -10.62 19.19 9.42
N GLY A 32 -9.76 19.77 10.27
CA GLY A 32 -8.41 19.24 10.52
C GLY A 32 -8.39 17.79 11.08
N ILE A 33 -9.33 17.45 11.96
CA ILE A 33 -9.45 16.10 12.53
C ILE A 33 -9.92 15.10 11.48
N GLU A 34 -10.89 15.48 10.65
CA GLU A 34 -11.38 14.66 9.54
C GLU A 34 -10.28 14.42 8.49
N LYS A 35 -9.46 15.43 8.21
CA LYS A 35 -8.29 15.29 7.32
C LYS A 35 -7.29 14.27 7.87
N LEU A 36 -7.02 14.33 9.18
CA LEU A 36 -6.11 13.40 9.85
C LEU A 36 -6.68 11.99 9.86
N SER A 37 -7.97 11.81 10.15
CA SER A 37 -8.58 10.47 10.15
C SER A 37 -8.53 9.83 8.76
N ILE A 38 -8.78 10.60 7.70
CA ILE A 38 -8.64 10.14 6.31
C ILE A 38 -7.17 9.77 6.01
N PHE A 39 -6.22 10.62 6.40
CA PHE A 39 -4.79 10.36 6.18
C PHE A 39 -4.31 9.08 6.86
N PHE A 40 -4.67 8.89 8.13
CA PHE A 40 -4.32 7.68 8.88
C PHE A 40 -5.05 6.44 8.34
N GLY A 41 -6.33 6.55 8.04
CA GLY A 41 -7.13 5.44 7.50
C GLY A 41 -6.56 4.91 6.19
N VAL A 42 -6.19 5.81 5.27
CA VAL A 42 -5.59 5.43 3.99
C VAL A 42 -4.19 4.83 4.18
N ASN A 43 -3.31 5.44 4.96
CA ASN A 43 -1.97 4.89 5.20
C ASN A 43 -2.00 3.51 5.88
N MET A 44 -2.86 3.31 6.87
CA MET A 44 -3.01 2.00 7.52
C MET A 44 -3.54 0.94 6.56
N THR A 45 -4.49 1.30 5.69
CA THR A 45 -5.04 0.37 4.70
C THR A 45 -3.98 -0.03 3.67
N ILE A 46 -3.18 0.92 3.20
CA ILE A 46 -2.09 0.66 2.26
C ILE A 46 -1.03 -0.24 2.90
N LEU A 47 -0.60 0.06 4.14
CA LEU A 47 0.36 -0.78 4.87
C LEU A 47 -0.15 -2.21 5.08
N LEU A 48 -1.45 -2.39 5.36
CA LEU A 48 -2.06 -3.71 5.47
C LEU A 48 -1.98 -4.45 4.13
N LEU A 49 -2.31 -3.79 3.03
CA LEU A 49 -2.23 -4.38 1.68
C LEU A 49 -0.79 -4.77 1.33
N ASP A 50 0.18 -3.89 1.57
CA ASP A 50 1.60 -4.19 1.36
C ASP A 50 2.02 -5.44 2.15
N GLY A 51 1.60 -5.54 3.41
CA GLY A 51 1.83 -6.72 4.25
C GLY A 51 1.21 -8.00 3.68
N VAL A 52 -0.04 -7.95 3.23
CA VAL A 52 -0.74 -9.10 2.62
C VAL A 52 -0.05 -9.53 1.32
N PHE A 53 0.29 -8.58 0.45
CA PHE A 53 0.97 -8.88 -0.81
C PHE A 53 2.35 -9.47 -0.60
N LEU A 54 3.15 -8.92 0.33
CA LEU A 54 4.45 -9.48 0.67
C LEU A 54 4.33 -10.87 1.30
N PHE A 55 3.33 -11.09 2.16
CA PHE A 55 3.06 -12.38 2.76
C PHE A 55 2.75 -13.44 1.69
N ILE A 56 1.81 -13.14 0.77
CA ILE A 56 1.45 -14.04 -0.33
C ILE A 56 2.65 -14.25 -1.27
N GLY A 57 3.34 -13.18 -1.65
CA GLY A 57 4.50 -13.24 -2.53
C GLY A 57 5.61 -14.12 -1.96
N LYS A 58 5.85 -14.04 -0.65
CA LYS A 58 6.79 -14.91 0.05
C LYS A 58 6.29 -16.36 0.11
N ALA A 59 5.03 -16.59 0.47
CA ALA A 59 4.47 -17.94 0.54
C ALA A 59 4.55 -18.70 -0.81
N ILE A 60 4.28 -18.00 -1.92
CA ILE A 60 4.42 -18.56 -3.28
C ILE A 60 5.89 -18.84 -3.60
N SER A 61 6.79 -17.91 -3.27
CA SER A 61 8.24 -18.08 -3.50
C SER A 61 8.79 -19.29 -2.74
N ASP A 62 8.43 -19.44 -1.46
CA ASP A 62 8.91 -20.55 -0.63
C ASP A 62 8.31 -21.89 -1.08
N SER A 63 7.06 -21.91 -1.55
CA SER A 63 6.41 -23.12 -2.09
C SER A 63 6.95 -23.55 -3.46
N GLY A 64 7.39 -22.59 -4.28
CA GLY A 64 7.98 -22.86 -5.60
C GLY A 64 9.36 -23.53 -5.54
N VAL A 65 10.13 -23.31 -4.46
CA VAL A 65 11.43 -23.96 -4.24
C VAL A 65 11.28 -25.45 -3.93
N ALA A 66 10.20 -25.84 -3.22
CA ALA A 66 9.95 -27.23 -2.84
C ALA A 66 9.49 -28.16 -4.00
N VAL A 67 9.15 -27.61 -5.17
CA VAL A 67 8.72 -28.38 -6.36
C VAL A 67 9.87 -28.58 -7.36
N LEU A 68 11.00 -27.90 -7.16
CA LEU A 68 12.17 -27.95 -8.04
C LEU A 68 13.39 -28.67 -7.43
N GLU A 69 13.25 -29.25 -6.24
CA GLU A 69 14.19 -30.23 -5.66
C GLU A 69 13.69 -31.67 -5.83
#